data_AF-A0A2A5SRT4-F1
#
_entry.id   AF-A0A2A5SRT4-F1
#
_cell.length_a   1.000
_cell.length_b   1.000
_cell.length_c   1.000
_cell.angle_alpha   90.00
_cell.angle_beta   90.00
_cell.angle_gamma   90.00
#
_symmetry.space_group_name_H-M   'P 1'
#
loop_
_entity.id
_entity.type
_entity.pdbx_description
1 polymer ?
#
loop_
_entity_poly.entity_id
_entity_poly.type
_entity_poly.pdbx_seq_one_letter_code
_entity_poly.pdbx_strand_id
1 'polypeptide(L)'
;MQAELQATFSPREGLLEQNKEFYRKIQESQSICITIRRGDYLSTENRQSFFQCDESYFIKGIEILKSKIGNPVFFFFCDDLEYAKQFAEDVMTEEDNFMVEKEGNPVWEKLRLMSACKHYIIANSTFSWWCQFLSANPQKIVVGPKNWYPKDSINKNNALVQSDWIQL
;
A
#
# COMPACT_ATOMS: atom_id res chain seq x y z
N MET A 1 -3.30 -23.11 -3.71
CA MET A 1 -2.12 -22.23 -3.76
C MET A 1 -2.32 -20.89 -3.02
N GLN A 2 -3.11 -19.92 -3.51
CA GLN A 2 -3.23 -18.59 -2.84
C GLN A 2 -3.85 -18.69 -1.43
N ALA A 3 -4.96 -19.43 -1.27
CA ALA A 3 -5.61 -19.61 0.03
C ALA A 3 -4.70 -20.31 1.06
N GLU A 4 -3.87 -21.26 0.62
CA GLU A 4 -2.89 -21.94 1.48
C GLU A 4 -1.78 -20.99 1.94
N LEU A 5 -1.34 -20.08 1.06
CA LEU A 5 -0.37 -19.05 1.41
C LEU A 5 -0.96 -18.04 2.41
N GLN A 6 -2.20 -17.60 2.21
CA GLN A 6 -2.89 -16.71 3.16
C GLN A 6 -2.97 -17.31 4.57
N ALA A 7 -3.31 -18.61 4.66
CA ALA A 7 -3.33 -19.31 5.94
C ALA A 7 -1.92 -19.43 6.56
N THR A 8 -0.89 -19.62 5.74
CA THR A 8 0.50 -19.79 6.20
C THR A 8 1.13 -18.48 6.70
N PHE A 9 0.84 -17.36 6.03
CA PHE A 9 1.42 -16.05 6.33
C PHE A 9 0.62 -15.24 7.38
N SER A 10 -0.25 -15.91 8.14
CA SER A 10 -0.93 -15.28 9.27
C SER A 10 0.03 -15.09 10.45
N PRO A 11 0.13 -13.87 11.04
CA PRO A 11 0.99 -13.62 12.20
C PRO A 11 0.64 -14.56 13.36
N ARG A 12 1.67 -15.09 14.03
CA ARG A 12 1.49 -15.97 15.21
C ARG A 12 1.26 -15.15 16.47
N GLU A 13 1.86 -13.97 16.53
CA GLU A 13 1.71 -13.03 17.63
C GLU A 13 0.29 -12.46 17.69
N GLY A 14 -0.11 -12.01 18.88
CA GLY A 14 -1.34 -11.24 19.03
C GLY A 14 -1.25 -9.86 18.36
N LEU A 15 -2.39 -9.29 18.01
CA LEU A 15 -2.48 -7.90 17.55
C LEU A 15 -1.92 -6.97 18.64
N LEU A 16 -1.07 -6.01 18.26
CA LEU A 16 -0.51 -5.08 19.23
C LEU A 16 -1.59 -4.14 19.77
N GLU A 17 -1.56 -3.86 21.08
CA GLU A 17 -2.52 -2.97 21.74
C GLU A 17 -2.63 -1.61 21.03
N GLN A 18 -1.48 -1.04 20.63
CA GLN A 18 -1.44 0.25 19.95
C GLN A 18 -2.17 0.29 18.60
N ASN A 19 -2.37 -0.88 17.96
CA ASN A 19 -2.97 -1.02 16.64
C ASN A 19 -4.41 -1.54 16.69
N LYS A 20 -4.97 -1.84 17.87
CA LYS A 20 -6.35 -2.34 17.98
C LYS A 20 -7.37 -1.45 17.28
N GLU A 21 -7.29 -0.15 17.50
CA GLU A 21 -8.19 0.80 16.84
C GLU A 21 -7.95 0.89 15.33
N PHE A 22 -6.69 0.98 14.91
CA PHE A 22 -6.30 1.05 13.51
C PHE A 22 -6.79 -0.18 12.74
N TYR A 23 -6.53 -1.38 13.29
CA TYR A 23 -6.99 -2.65 12.73
C TYR A 23 -8.51 -2.76 12.69
N ARG A 24 -9.20 -2.36 13.77
CA ARG A 24 -10.66 -2.32 13.79
C ARG A 24 -11.21 -1.44 12.66
N LYS A 25 -10.66 -0.24 12.48
CA LYS A 25 -11.05 0.68 11.40
C LYS A 25 -10.80 0.08 10.02
N ILE A 26 -9.71 -0.67 9.83
CA ILE A 26 -9.45 -1.40 8.57
C ILE A 26 -10.57 -2.39 8.27
N GLN A 27 -10.99 -3.17 9.27
CA GLN A 27 -12.02 -4.21 9.09
C GLN A 27 -13.41 -3.62 8.83
N GLU A 28 -13.77 -2.54 9.55
CA GLU A 28 -15.10 -1.91 9.53
C GLU A 28 -15.34 -0.98 8.33
N SER A 29 -14.30 -0.62 7.56
CA SER A 29 -14.39 0.38 6.49
C SER A 29 -14.15 -0.20 5.09
N GLN A 30 -14.38 0.60 4.05
CA GLN A 30 -13.81 0.34 2.73
C GLN A 30 -12.33 0.78 2.73
N SER A 31 -11.49 -0.06 3.33
CA SER A 31 -10.09 0.26 3.62
C SER A 31 -9.19 0.18 2.39
N ILE A 32 -8.47 1.27 2.13
CA ILE A 32 -7.49 1.38 1.06
C ILE A 32 -6.10 1.45 1.69
N CYS A 33 -5.27 0.45 1.45
CA CYS A 33 -3.85 0.48 1.82
C CYS A 33 -3.07 1.32 0.80
N ILE A 34 -2.45 2.40 1.26
CA ILE A 34 -1.49 3.18 0.47
C ILE A 34 -0.10 2.91 1.01
N THR A 35 0.75 2.31 0.19
CA THR A 35 2.15 2.05 0.58
C THR A 35 3.06 3.02 -0.14
N ILE A 36 3.70 3.91 0.62
CA ILE A 36 4.65 4.88 0.10
C ILE A 36 6.04 4.39 0.47
N ARG A 37 6.94 4.34 -0.52
CA ARG A 37 8.32 3.94 -0.29
C ARG A 37 9.23 5.10 -0.64
N ARG A 38 9.64 5.86 0.39
CA ARG A 38 10.51 7.03 0.24
C ARG A 38 11.93 6.83 0.76
N GLY A 39 12.13 5.92 1.72
CA GLY A 39 13.39 5.71 2.46
C GLY A 39 14.67 5.70 1.62
N ASP A 40 15.13 4.53 1.18
CA ASP A 40 16.40 4.35 0.46
C ASP A 40 16.51 5.17 -0.86
N TYR A 41 15.41 5.78 -1.33
CA TYR A 41 15.25 6.39 -2.65
C TYR A 41 15.68 7.86 -2.75
N LEU A 42 16.10 8.46 -1.64
CA LEU A 42 16.62 9.83 -1.64
C LEU A 42 18.06 9.93 -2.17
N SER A 43 18.78 8.81 -2.30
CA SER A 43 20.08 8.79 -2.97
C SER A 43 19.94 8.93 -4.50
N THR A 44 20.89 9.62 -5.12
CA THR A 44 20.93 9.86 -6.58
C THR A 44 20.96 8.57 -7.40
N GLU A 45 21.57 7.50 -6.87
CA GLU A 45 21.61 6.17 -7.51
C GLU A 45 20.24 5.45 -7.47
N ASN A 46 19.49 5.59 -6.37
CA ASN A 46 18.19 4.92 -6.24
C ASN A 46 17.05 5.70 -6.90
N ARG A 47 17.19 7.02 -7.13
CA ARG A 47 16.22 7.79 -7.93
C ARG A 47 16.05 7.21 -9.33
N GLN A 48 17.14 6.88 -10.03
CA GLN A 48 17.06 6.34 -11.40
C GLN A 48 16.38 4.97 -11.45
N SER A 49 16.48 4.20 -10.35
CA SER A 49 16.00 2.82 -10.29
C SER A 49 14.55 2.66 -9.85
N PHE A 50 13.89 3.68 -9.30
CA PHE A 50 12.60 3.49 -8.62
C PHE A 50 11.61 4.67 -8.71
N PHE A 51 11.86 5.67 -9.57
CA PHE A 51 11.03 6.87 -9.78
C PHE A 51 9.64 6.62 -10.43
N GLN A 52 9.02 5.46 -10.23
CA GLN A 52 7.78 5.11 -10.92
C GLN A 52 6.51 5.43 -10.13
N CYS A 53 6.62 5.53 -8.81
CA CYS A 53 5.51 5.88 -7.92
C CYS A 53 5.82 7.23 -7.25
N ASP A 54 5.76 8.32 -8.02
CA ASP A 54 5.88 9.67 -7.47
C ASP A 54 4.57 10.15 -6.80
N GLU A 55 4.55 11.37 -6.28
CA GLU A 55 3.34 11.94 -5.67
C GLU A 55 2.15 11.97 -6.64
N SER A 56 2.41 12.24 -7.93
CA SER A 56 1.37 12.27 -8.96
C SER A 56 0.74 10.90 -9.17
N TYR A 57 1.51 9.82 -9.05
CA TYR A 57 1.02 8.44 -9.09
C TYR A 57 0.05 8.18 -7.93
N PHE A 58 0.42 8.55 -6.71
CA PHE A 58 -0.44 8.32 -5.53
C PHE A 58 -1.71 9.17 -5.58
N ILE A 59 -1.62 10.44 -5.98
CA ILE A 59 -2.77 11.34 -6.12
C ILE A 59 -3.77 10.77 -7.13
N LYS A 60 -3.31 10.37 -8.32
CA LYS A 60 -4.18 9.73 -9.34
C LYS A 60 -4.80 8.44 -8.83
N GLY A 61 -4.03 7.61 -8.11
CA GLY A 61 -4.55 6.38 -7.51
C GLY A 61 -5.67 6.66 -6.50
N ILE A 62 -5.51 7.68 -5.66
CA ILE A 62 -6.51 8.13 -4.68
C ILE A 62 -7.78 8.57 -5.42
N GLU A 63 -7.68 9.45 -6.42
CA GLU A 63 -8.82 9.92 -7.22
C GLU A 63 -9.60 8.76 -7.87
N ILE A 64 -8.87 7.81 -8.46
CA ILE A 64 -9.47 6.63 -9.08
C ILE A 64 -10.26 5.82 -8.06
N LEU A 65 -9.70 5.55 -6.88
CA LEU A 65 -10.39 4.75 -5.87
C LEU A 65 -11.56 5.50 -5.23
N LYS A 66 -11.45 6.82 -5.01
CA LYS A 66 -12.58 7.67 -4.60
C LYS A 66 -13.76 7.56 -5.56
N SER A 67 -13.50 7.51 -6.87
CA SER A 67 -14.56 7.41 -7.88
C SER A 67 -15.25 6.03 -7.93
N LYS A 68 -14.62 4.99 -7.38
CA LYS A 68 -15.07 3.59 -7.49
C LYS A 68 -15.63 3.03 -6.20
N ILE A 69 -15.24 3.60 -5.06
CA ILE A 69 -15.52 3.07 -3.73
C ILE A 69 -16.31 4.13 -2.96
N GLY A 70 -17.48 3.75 -2.45
CA GLY A 70 -18.27 4.64 -1.59
C GLY A 70 -17.68 4.73 -0.19
N ASN A 71 -17.49 5.95 0.31
CA ASN A 71 -16.95 6.26 1.64
C ASN A 71 -15.67 5.47 2.01
N PRO A 72 -14.59 5.60 1.21
CA PRO A 72 -13.34 4.91 1.49
C PRO A 72 -12.64 5.49 2.73
N VAL A 73 -11.81 4.66 3.37
CA VAL A 73 -10.87 5.10 4.40
C VAL A 73 -9.45 4.74 3.96
N PHE A 74 -8.57 5.73 3.91
CA PHE A 74 -7.21 5.57 3.43
C PHE A 74 -6.24 5.30 4.59
N PHE A 75 -5.46 4.23 4.49
CA PHE A 75 -4.48 3.82 5.47
C PHE A 75 -3.09 3.93 4.87
N PHE A 76 -2.31 4.90 5.35
CA PHE A 76 -0.97 5.20 4.85
C PHE A 76 0.08 4.40 5.62
N PHE A 77 0.93 3.69 4.87
CA PHE A 77 2.08 2.94 5.36
C PHE A 77 3.35 3.46 4.69
N CYS A 78 4.36 3.78 5.49
CA CYS A 78 5.62 4.35 5.03
C CYS A 78 6.70 4.13 6.08
N ASP A 79 7.94 3.99 5.63
CA ASP A 79 9.09 3.96 6.55
C ASP A 79 9.45 5.37 7.06
N ASP A 80 9.01 6.42 6.36
CA ASP A 80 9.10 7.83 6.76
C ASP A 80 7.69 8.33 7.15
N LEU A 81 7.38 8.27 8.46
CA LEU A 81 6.06 8.60 8.99
C LEU A 81 5.74 10.09 8.96
N GLU A 82 6.76 10.93 9.13
CA GLU A 82 6.60 12.38 9.06
C GLU A 82 6.20 12.78 7.63
N TYR A 83 6.88 12.23 6.63
CA TYR A 83 6.47 12.43 5.24
C TYR A 83 5.08 11.88 4.95
N ALA A 84 4.75 10.65 5.39
CA ALA A 84 3.44 10.07 5.12
C ALA A 84 2.31 10.91 5.71
N LYS A 85 2.53 11.48 6.90
CA LYS A 85 1.59 12.39 7.54
C LYS A 85 1.44 13.68 6.74
N GLN A 86 2.54 14.34 6.40
CA GLN A 86 2.49 15.58 5.60
C GLN A 86 1.82 15.34 4.24
N PHE A 87 2.22 14.28 3.53
CA PHE A 87 1.63 13.93 2.24
C PHE A 87 0.14 13.64 2.37
N ALA A 88 -0.29 12.90 3.40
CA ALA A 88 -1.71 12.64 3.63
C ALA A 88 -2.49 13.94 3.91
N GLU A 89 -1.95 14.84 4.72
CA GLU A 89 -2.54 16.16 5.00
C GLU A 89 -2.61 17.05 3.75
N ASP A 90 -1.64 16.94 2.83
CA ASP A 90 -1.60 17.73 1.59
C ASP A 90 -2.60 17.23 0.52
N VAL A 91 -2.85 15.92 0.45
CA VAL A 91 -3.66 15.30 -0.63
C VAL A 91 -5.08 14.94 -0.22
N MET A 92 -5.38 14.87 1.08
CA MET A 92 -6.72 14.57 1.59
C MET A 92 -7.46 15.86 1.94
N THR A 93 -8.77 15.88 1.72
CA THR A 93 -9.65 16.99 2.10
C THR A 93 -10.30 16.72 3.46
N GLU A 94 -10.98 17.72 4.02
CA GLU A 94 -11.74 17.58 5.28
C GLU A 94 -12.85 16.53 5.22
N GLU A 95 -13.31 16.17 4.02
CA GLU A 95 -14.35 15.15 3.79
C GLU A 95 -13.76 13.73 3.69
N ASP A 96 -12.45 13.61 3.52
CA ASP A 96 -11.78 12.34 3.40
C ASP A 96 -11.45 11.73 4.76
N ASN A 97 -11.62 10.41 4.87
CA ASN A 97 -11.22 9.66 6.05
C ASN A 97 -9.85 9.02 5.81
N PHE A 98 -8.86 9.33 6.64
CA PHE A 98 -7.56 8.67 6.57
C PHE A 98 -6.91 8.42 7.93
N MET A 99 -5.98 7.49 7.96
CA MET A 99 -5.11 7.19 9.09
C MET A 99 -3.70 6.89 8.60
N VAL A 100 -2.69 7.28 9.38
CA VAL A 100 -1.27 6.95 9.14
C VAL A 100 -0.82 5.92 10.16
N GLU A 101 -0.02 4.95 9.73
CA GLU A 101 0.51 3.94 10.64
C GLU A 101 1.34 4.55 11.79
N LYS A 102 1.43 3.81 12.90
CA LYS A 102 2.25 4.21 14.06
C LYS A 102 3.66 3.63 13.94
N GLU A 103 4.61 4.29 14.60
CA GLU A 103 5.99 3.81 14.71
C GLU A 103 6.07 2.49 15.50
N GLY A 104 7.15 1.74 15.28
CA GLY A 104 7.47 0.54 16.07
C GLY A 104 6.69 -0.70 15.64
N ASN A 105 6.02 -0.68 14.50
CA ASN A 105 5.38 -1.87 13.94
C ASN A 105 6.43 -2.85 13.39
N PRO A 106 6.56 -4.06 13.96
CA PRO A 106 7.39 -5.10 13.35
C PRO A 106 6.80 -5.57 12.03
N VAL A 107 7.61 -6.21 11.19
CA VAL A 107 7.23 -6.65 9.83
C VAL A 107 5.95 -7.50 9.83
N TRP A 108 5.79 -8.41 10.80
CA TRP A 108 4.60 -9.25 10.91
C TRP A 108 3.32 -8.45 11.22
N GLU A 109 3.43 -7.35 11.96
CA GLU A 109 2.29 -6.50 12.27
C GLU A 109 1.95 -5.60 11.09
N LYS A 110 2.98 -5.04 10.41
CA LYS A 110 2.78 -4.34 9.12
C LYS A 110 2.06 -5.26 8.13
N LEU A 111 2.52 -6.51 7.98
CA LEU A 111 1.88 -7.49 7.11
C LEU A 111 0.42 -7.73 7.52
N ARG A 112 0.12 -7.89 8.83
CA ARG A 112 -1.25 -8.04 9.35
C ARG A 112 -2.14 -6.88 8.92
N LEU A 113 -1.71 -5.65 9.20
CA LEU A 113 -2.50 -4.44 8.97
C LEU A 113 -2.73 -4.24 7.48
N MET A 114 -1.67 -4.32 6.68
CA MET A 114 -1.73 -4.07 5.24
C MET A 114 -2.52 -5.14 4.49
N SER A 115 -2.33 -6.42 4.81
CA SER A 115 -3.09 -7.52 4.16
C SER A 115 -4.56 -7.58 4.58
N ALA A 116 -4.93 -6.96 5.71
CA ALA A 116 -6.32 -6.84 6.13
C ALA A 116 -7.11 -5.75 5.40
N CYS A 117 -6.44 -4.86 4.66
CA CYS A 117 -7.12 -3.87 3.83
C CYS A 117 -7.90 -4.50 2.68
N LYS A 118 -8.92 -3.78 2.19
CA LYS A 118 -9.82 -4.26 1.12
C LYS A 118 -9.32 -3.89 -0.27
N HIS A 119 -8.63 -2.77 -0.41
CA HIS A 119 -8.14 -2.24 -1.69
C HIS A 119 -6.73 -1.65 -1.51
N TYR A 120 -6.03 -1.39 -2.61
CA TYR A 120 -4.59 -1.11 -2.57
C TYR A 120 -4.15 -0.06 -3.59
N ILE A 121 -3.24 0.81 -3.16
CA ILE A 121 -2.37 1.63 -3.99
C ILE A 121 -0.94 1.26 -3.59
N ILE A 122 -0.27 0.45 -4.40
CA ILE A 122 1.04 -0.11 -4.05
C ILE A 122 2.18 0.66 -4.71
N ALA A 123 3.30 0.78 -4.01
CA ALA A 123 4.58 1.12 -4.65
C ALA A 123 5.17 -0.11 -5.36
N ASN A 124 6.21 0.08 -6.17
CA ASN A 124 7.05 -0.98 -6.73
C ASN A 124 7.92 -1.67 -5.64
N SER A 125 7.24 -2.30 -4.69
CA SER A 125 7.81 -2.96 -3.51
C SER A 125 7.26 -4.37 -3.41
N THR A 126 8.14 -5.36 -3.31
CA THR A 126 7.72 -6.76 -3.12
C THR A 126 6.96 -6.96 -1.82
N PHE A 127 7.25 -6.16 -0.78
CA PHE A 127 6.48 -6.19 0.46
C PHE A 127 5.03 -5.72 0.24
N SER A 128 4.83 -4.59 -0.44
CA SER A 128 3.50 -4.10 -0.81
C SER A 128 2.76 -5.07 -1.73
N TRP A 129 3.50 -5.71 -2.66
CA TRP A 129 2.98 -6.75 -3.54
C TRP A 129 2.43 -7.94 -2.75
N TRP A 130 3.19 -8.44 -1.77
CA TRP A 130 2.74 -9.55 -0.93
C TRP A 130 1.54 -9.17 -0.08
N CYS A 131 1.51 -7.95 0.47
CA CYS A 131 0.37 -7.49 1.27
C CYS A 131 -0.93 -7.47 0.46
N GLN A 132 -0.92 -6.94 -0.78
CA GLN A 132 -2.11 -6.99 -1.63
C GLN A 132 -2.44 -8.43 -2.05
N PHE A 133 -1.44 -9.25 -2.34
CA PHE A 133 -1.63 -10.64 -2.78
C PHE A 133 -2.30 -11.50 -1.68
N LEU A 134 -1.92 -11.25 -0.42
CA LEU A 134 -2.45 -11.93 0.75
C LEU A 134 -3.82 -11.41 1.19
N SER A 135 -4.32 -10.32 0.61
CA SER A 135 -5.68 -9.84 0.89
C SER A 135 -6.73 -10.91 0.66
N ALA A 136 -7.60 -11.11 1.65
CA ALA A 136 -8.72 -12.03 1.56
C ALA A 136 -9.91 -11.47 0.75
N ASN A 137 -9.86 -10.20 0.32
CA ASN A 137 -10.94 -9.59 -0.44
C ASN A 137 -10.87 -9.97 -1.93
N PRO A 138 -11.80 -10.80 -2.46
CA PRO A 138 -11.81 -11.15 -3.88
C PRO A 138 -12.23 -9.99 -4.79
N GLN A 139 -12.87 -8.96 -4.23
CA GLN A 139 -13.31 -7.75 -4.94
C GLN A 139 -12.33 -6.58 -4.77
N LYS A 140 -11.09 -6.87 -4.37
CA LYS A 140 -10.08 -5.81 -4.23
C LYS A 140 -9.85 -5.09 -5.56
N ILE A 141 -9.57 -3.80 -5.45
CA ILE A 141 -9.09 -2.98 -6.55
C ILE A 141 -7.65 -2.64 -6.20
N VAL A 142 -6.73 -2.89 -7.12
CA VAL A 142 -5.31 -2.62 -6.94
C VAL A 142 -4.88 -1.60 -7.98
N VAL A 143 -4.43 -0.44 -7.51
CA VAL A 143 -3.65 0.52 -8.30
C VAL A 143 -2.18 0.15 -8.13
N GLY A 144 -1.51 -0.15 -9.23
CA GLY A 144 -0.12 -0.57 -9.25
C GLY A 144 0.68 0.13 -10.35
N PRO A 145 2.02 0.13 -10.25
CA PRO A 145 2.86 0.76 -11.26
C PRO A 145 2.79 -0.03 -12.57
N LYS A 146 2.73 0.69 -13.70
CA LYS A 146 2.70 0.11 -15.04
C LYS A 146 4.00 -0.62 -15.40
N ASN A 147 5.14 -0.15 -14.90
CA ASN A 147 6.38 -0.90 -14.97
C ASN A 147 6.93 -1.14 -13.56
N TRP A 148 7.42 -2.34 -13.33
CA TRP A 148 7.99 -2.70 -12.04
C TRP A 148 9.42 -2.17 -11.90
N TYR A 149 10.15 -2.17 -13.02
CA TYR A 149 11.53 -1.72 -13.14
C TYR A 149 11.64 -0.51 -14.08
N PRO A 150 12.65 0.35 -13.92
CA PRO A 150 12.92 1.45 -14.83
C PRO A 150 13.12 0.97 -16.27
N LYS A 151 12.88 1.86 -17.22
CA LYS A 151 13.08 1.57 -18.66
C LYS A 151 14.50 1.11 -18.99
N ASP A 152 15.50 1.65 -18.29
CA ASP A 152 16.92 1.35 -18.51
C ASP A 152 17.44 0.19 -17.64
N SER A 153 16.56 -0.48 -16.90
CA SER A 153 16.92 -1.67 -16.12
C SER A 153 17.36 -2.82 -17.03
N ILE A 154 18.41 -3.54 -16.61
CA ILE A 154 18.83 -4.82 -17.22
C ILE A 154 17.70 -5.84 -17.12
N ASN A 155 16.95 -5.81 -16.02
CA ASN A 155 15.75 -6.63 -15.83
C ASN A 155 14.52 -5.86 -16.31
N LYS A 156 14.07 -6.16 -17.53
CA LYS A 156 12.88 -5.55 -18.15
C LYS A 156 11.60 -6.36 -17.94
N ASN A 157 11.67 -7.45 -17.19
CA ASN A 157 10.55 -8.36 -17.06
C ASN A 157 9.55 -7.84 -16.03
N ASN A 158 8.38 -7.37 -16.48
CA ASN A 158 7.27 -6.90 -15.64
C ASN A 158 6.48 -8.05 -14.98
N ALA A 159 7.15 -9.15 -14.61
CA ALA A 159 6.50 -10.37 -14.11
C ALA A 159 5.69 -10.16 -12.83
N LEU A 160 5.97 -9.08 -12.08
CA LEU A 160 5.25 -8.72 -10.86
C LEU A 160 4.02 -7.83 -11.12
N VAL A 161 3.91 -7.21 -12.29
CA VAL A 161 2.74 -6.43 -12.67
C VAL A 161 1.63 -7.39 -13.06
N GLN A 162 0.47 -7.29 -12.40
CA GLN A 162 -0.68 -8.14 -12.71
C GLN A 162 -1.64 -7.41 -13.66
N SER A 163 -2.25 -8.16 -14.59
CA SER A 163 -3.11 -7.63 -15.64
C SER A 163 -4.45 -7.08 -15.14
N ASP A 164 -4.88 -7.51 -13.97
CA ASP A 164 -6.11 -7.10 -13.29
C ASP A 164 -5.96 -5.79 -12.50
N TRP A 165 -4.75 -5.23 -12.43
CA TRP A 165 -4.52 -3.95 -11.79
C TRP A 165 -4.94 -2.76 -12.66
N ILE A 166 -5.28 -1.66 -11.99
CA ILE A 166 -5.26 -0.33 -12.61
C ILE A 166 -3.80 0.12 -12.64
N GLN A 167 -3.21 0.09 -13.84
CA GLN A 167 -1.79 0.37 -14.04
C GLN A 167 -1.57 1.86 -14.34
N LEU A 168 -0.75 2.52 -13.52
CA LEU A 168 -0.34 3.93 -13.70
C LEU A 168 1.16 4.04 -14.01
#